data_AF-A0A368ECH6-F1
#
_entry.id   AF-A0A368ECH6-F1
#
_cell.length_a   1.000
_cell.length_b   1.000
_cell.length_c   1.000
_cell.angle_alpha   90.00
_cell.angle_beta   90.00
_cell.angle_gamma   90.00
#
_symmetry.space_group_name_H-M   'P 1'
#
loop_
_entity.id
_entity.type
_entity.pdbx_description
1 polymer ?
#
loop_
_entity_poly.entity_id
_entity_poly.type
_entity_poly.pdbx_seq_one_letter_code
_entity_poly.pdbx_strand_id
1 'polypeptide(L)' 'MPNVHLTKPMQQYVQTQIDSGAYANLSEVVRAGVRMLMERDGARQFYALKADLEQVAKEVERGDYIEFDAHAFEPDAFDS' A
#
# COMPACT_ATOMS: atom_id res chain seq x y z
N MET A 1 16.02 -21.08 -11.87
CA MET A 1 14.95 -20.47 -11.05
C MET A 1 15.36 -20.54 -9.58
N PRO A 2 15.01 -19.56 -8.73
CA PRO A 2 15.28 -19.68 -7.30
C PRO A 2 14.49 -20.84 -6.71
N ASN A 3 15.14 -21.66 -5.89
CA ASN A 3 14.46 -22.65 -5.06
C ASN A 3 13.85 -21.93 -3.85
N VAL A 4 12.55 -22.06 -3.66
CA VAL A 4 11.82 -21.43 -2.56
C VAL A 4 11.47 -22.52 -1.55
N HIS A 5 11.86 -22.33 -0.29
CA HIS A 5 11.51 -23.24 0.79
C HIS A 5 10.23 -22.76 1.47
N LEU A 6 9.21 -23.62 1.50
CA LEU A 6 7.95 -23.34 2.18
C LEU A 6 7.89 -24.10 3.50
N THR A 7 7.40 -23.44 4.54
CA THR A 7 7.08 -24.12 5.81
C THR A 7 5.94 -25.13 5.61
N LYS A 8 5.82 -26.11 6.49
CA LYS A 8 4.79 -27.15 6.39
C LYS A 8 3.35 -26.61 6.30
N PRO A 9 2.94 -25.59 7.10
CA PRO A 9 1.63 -24.98 6.95
C PRO A 9 1.41 -24.30 5.59
N MET A 10 2.44 -23.65 5.03
CA MET A 10 2.37 -23.02 3.71
C MET A 10 2.21 -24.06 2.61
N GLN A 11 2.92 -25.19 2.70
CA GLN A 11 2.77 -26.29 1.75
C GLN A 11 1.33 -26.84 1.75
N GLN A 12 0.75 -27.05 2.94
CA GLN A 12 -0.64 -27.53 3.08
C GLN A 12 -1.64 -26.53 2.48
N TYR A 13 -1.45 -25.24 2.73
CA TYR A 13 -2.27 -24.19 2.13
C TYR A 13 -2.19 -24.22 0.60
N VAL A 14 -0.98 -24.20 0.02
CA VAL A 14 -0.79 -24.26 -1.43
C VAL A 14 -1.43 -25.53 -2.01
N GLN A 15 -1.25 -26.68 -1.36
CA GLN A 15 -1.83 -27.93 -1.84
C GLN A 15 -3.35 -27.88 -1.87
N THR A 16 -3.99 -27.31 -0.83
CA THR A 16 -5.44 -27.10 -0.80
C THR A 16 -5.93 -26.22 -1.97
N GLN A 17 -5.17 -25.17 -2.30
CA GLN A 17 -5.50 -24.29 -3.42
C GLN A 17 -5.35 -24.99 -4.79
N ILE A 18 -4.43 -25.96 -4.90
CA ILE A 18 -4.28 -26.77 -6.12
C ILE A 18 -5.38 -27.84 -6.20
N ASP A 19 -5.65 -28.55 -5.11
CA ASP A 19 -6.64 -29.62 -5.05
C ASP A 19 -8.07 -29.09 -5.29
N SER A 20 -8.35 -27.85 -4.92
CA SER A 20 -9.60 -27.16 -5.23
C SER A 20 -9.72 -26.70 -6.69
N GLY A 21 -8.65 -26.81 -7.48
CA GLY A 21 -8.60 -26.35 -8.87
C GLY A 21 -8.41 -24.84 -9.04
N ALA A 22 -8.18 -24.08 -7.96
CA ALA A 22 -7.94 -22.64 -8.04
C ALA A 22 -6.61 -22.30 -8.74
N TYR A 23 -5.63 -23.21 -8.70
CA TYR A 23 -4.36 -23.10 -9.42
C TYR A 23 -3.90 -24.45 -9.94
N ALA A 24 -3.17 -24.46 -11.06
CA ALA A 24 -2.69 -25.69 -11.68
C ALA A 24 -1.40 -26.24 -11.04
N ASN A 25 -0.61 -25.40 -10.38
CA ASN A 25 0.66 -25.81 -9.77
C ASN A 25 1.20 -24.78 -8.77
N LEU A 26 2.20 -25.19 -7.98
CA LEU A 26 2.88 -24.35 -6.98
C LEU A 26 3.40 -23.03 -7.57
N SER A 27 4.03 -23.06 -8.74
CA SER A 27 4.61 -21.87 -9.36
C SER A 27 3.57 -20.81 -9.67
N GLU A 28 2.34 -21.22 -9.98
CA GLU A 28 1.23 -20.31 -10.21
C GLU A 28 0.75 -19.65 -8.91
N VAL A 29 0.61 -20.43 -7.83
CA VAL A 29 0.26 -19.91 -6.50
C VAL A 29 1.30 -18.89 -6.03
N VAL A 30 2.59 -19.20 -6.21
CA VAL A 30 3.68 -18.28 -5.82
C VAL A 30 3.62 -16.99 -6.64
N ARG A 31 3.43 -17.06 -7.96
CA ARG A 31 3.30 -15.85 -8.80
C ARG A 31 2.08 -15.01 -8.40
N ALA A 32 0.95 -15.65 -8.09
CA ALA A 32 -0.23 -14.95 -7.61
C ALA A 32 0.04 -14.24 -6.28
N GLY A 33 0.68 -14.92 -5.33
CA GLY A 33 1.07 -14.34 -4.05
C GLY A 33 2.03 -13.15 -4.20
N VAL A 34 3.05 -13.27 -5.06
CA VAL A 34 3.99 -12.17 -5.33
C VAL A 34 3.28 -10.99 -5.99
N ARG A 35 2.37 -11.22 -6.94
CA ARG A 35 1.58 -10.14 -7.56
C ARG A 35 0.75 -9.39 -6.52
N MET A 36 0.09 -10.11 -5.61
CA MET A 36 -0.67 -9.49 -4.52
C MET A 36 0.23 -8.66 -3.60
N LEU A 37 1.47 -9.11 -3.33
CA LEU A 37 2.44 -8.32 -2.58
C LEU A 37 2.84 -7.04 -3.32
N MET A 38 3.10 -7.13 -4.63
CA MET A 38 3.42 -5.97 -5.47
C MET A 38 2.27 -4.95 -5.48
N GLU A 39 1.03 -5.40 -5.62
CA GLU A 39 -0.16 -4.54 -5.59
C GLU A 39 -0.31 -3.85 -4.23
N ARG A 40 -0.14 -4.59 -3.12
CA ARG A 40 -0.18 -4.04 -1.78
C ARG A 40 0.93 -3.02 -1.54
N ASP A 41 2.14 -3.30 -2.02
CA ASP A 41 3.28 -2.41 -1.85
C ASP A 41 3.13 -1.15 -2.71
N GLY A 42 2.61 -1.27 -3.93
CA GLY A 42 2.27 -0.12 -4.79
C GLY A 42 1.17 0.76 -4.18
N ALA A 43 0.17 0.16 -3.54
CA ALA A 43 -0.91 0.90 -2.88
C ALA A 43 -0.50 1.50 -1.53
N ARG A 44 0.63 1.11 -0.95
CA ARG A 44 1.04 1.52 0.40
C ARG A 44 1.20 3.03 0.54
N GLN A 45 1.85 3.68 -0.44
CA GLN A 45 2.07 5.13 -0.43
C GLN A 45 0.73 5.88 -0.50
N PHE A 46 -0.19 5.42 -1.34
CA PHE A 46 -1.53 5.98 -1.45
C PHE A 46 -2.29 5.89 -0.12
N TYR A 47 -2.28 4.73 0.54
CA TYR A 47 -2.99 4.56 1.81
C TYR A 47 -2.35 5.36 2.95
N ALA A 48 -1.03 5.51 2.97
CA ALA A 48 -0.35 6.38 3.92
C ALA A 48 -0.80 7.83 3.73
N LEU A 49 -0.72 8.36 2.50
CA LEU A 49 -1.17 9.72 2.19
C LEU A 49 -2.66 9.92 2.50
N LYS A 50 -3.50 8.95 2.17
CA LYS A 50 -4.94 9.00 2.47
C LYS A 50 -5.19 9.09 3.98
N ALA A 51 -4.47 8.29 4.79
CA ALA A 51 -4.61 8.32 6.24
C ALA A 51 -4.17 9.68 6.82
N ASP A 52 -3.06 10.23 6.32
CA ASP A 52 -2.56 11.55 6.73
C ASP A 52 -3.58 12.66 6.38
N LEU A 53 -4.13 12.64 5.16
CA LEU A 53 -5.15 13.61 4.74
C LEU A 53 -6.46 13.47 5.52
N GLU A 54 -6.90 12.25 5.83
CA GLU A 54 -8.09 12.02 6.66
C GLU A 54 -7.92 12.54 8.09
N GLN A 55 -6.70 12.52 8.63
CA GLN A 55 -6.41 13.13 9.91
C GLN A 55 -6.50 14.66 9.82
N VAL A 56 -5.82 15.26 8.85
CA VAL A 56 -5.82 16.72 8.64
C VAL A 56 -7.24 17.23 8.37
N ALA A 57 -8.06 16.50 7.60
CA ALA A 57 -9.45 16.87 7.34
C ALA A 57 -10.26 16.99 8.65
N LYS A 58 -10.07 16.07 9.61
CA LYS A 58 -10.72 16.14 10.92
C LYS A 58 -10.19 17.26 11.80
N GLU A 59 -8.95 17.67 11.64
CA GLU A 59 -8.38 18.84 12.31
C GLU A 59 -9.04 20.12 11.77
N VAL A 60 -9.11 20.26 10.45
CA VAL A 60 -9.78 21.39 9.78
C VAL A 60 -11.26 21.49 10.14
N GLU A 61 -12.00 20.38 10.14
CA GLU A 61 -13.42 20.35 10.54
C GLU A 61 -13.66 20.81 11.98
N ARG A 62 -12.68 20.60 12.87
CA ARG A 62 -12.73 21.06 14.28
C ARG A 62 -12.28 22.50 14.44
N GLY A 63 -11.84 23.16 13.36
CA GLY A 63 -11.29 24.51 13.39
C GLY A 63 -9.81 24.56 13.80
N ASP A 64 -9.10 23.43 13.84
CA ASP A 64 -7.67 23.36 14.16
C ASP A 64 -6.84 23.72 12.92
N TYR A 65 -7.05 24.93 12.37
CA TYR A 65 -6.26 25.46 11.25
C TYR A 65 -6.01 26.96 11.43
N ILE A 66 -5.00 27.46 10.71
CA ILE A 66 -4.75 28.89 10.56
C ILE A 66 -4.89 29.27 9.09
N GLU A 67 -5.27 30.51 8.82
CA GLU A 67 -5.20 31.04 7.46
C GLU A 67 -3.74 31.11 7.00
N PHE A 68 -3.48 30.61 5.80
CA PHE A 68 -2.15 30.59 5.21
C PHE A 68 -1.96 31.81 4.30
N ASP A 69 -1.00 32.68 4.66
CA ASP A 69 -0.55 33.79 3.83
C ASP A 69 0.74 33.40 3.11
N ALA A 70 0.63 33.14 1.80
CA ALA A 70 1.75 32.74 0.96
C ALA A 70 2.80 33.86 0.80
N HIS A 71 2.37 35.13 0.75
CA HIS A 71 3.29 36.26 0.61
C HIS A 71 4.10 36.49 1.88
N ALA A 72 3.49 36.31 3.05
CA ALA A 72 4.20 36.38 4.32
C ALA A 72 5.15 35.18 4.54
N PHE A 73 4.78 34.00 4.03
CA PHE A 73 5.57 32.78 4.18
C PHE A 73 6.81 32.76 3.26
N GLU A 74 6.66 33.18 2.01
CA GLU A 74 7.74 33.17 1.02
C GLU A 74 7.78 34.48 0.21
N PRO A 75 8.20 35.61 0.83
CA PRO A 75 8.16 36.91 0.19
C PRO A 75 9.00 36.98 -1.10
N ASP A 76 10.18 36.35 -1.08
CA ASP A 76 11.12 36.33 -2.20
C ASP A 76 10.58 35.63 -3.47
N ALA A 77 9.55 34.78 -3.34
CA ALA A 77 8.94 34.10 -4.49
C ALA A 77 7.99 35.00 -5.31
N PHE A 78 7.58 36.16 -4.76
CA PHE A 78 6.61 37.05 -5.37
C PHE A 78 7.18 38.41 -5.78
N ASP A 79 8.43 38.70 -5.43
CA ASP A 79 9.18 39.88 -5.89
C ASP A 79 9.92 39.54 -7.20
N SER A 80 9.20 39.57 -8.33
CA SER A 80 9.76 39.48 -9.70
C SER A 80 9.31 40.63 -10.58
#